data_AF-A0A3N5TRP1-F1
#
_entry.id   AF-A0A3N5TRP1-F1
#
_cell.length_a   1.000
_cell.length_b   1.000
_cell.length_c   1.000
_cell.angle_alpha   90.00
_cell.angle_beta   90.00
_cell.angle_gamma   90.00
#
_symmetry.space_group_name_H-M   'P 1'
#
loop_
_entity.id
_entity.type
_entity.pdbx_description
1 polymer ?
#
loop_
_entity_poly.entity_id
_entity_poly.type
_entity_poly.pdbx_seq_one_letter_code
_entity_poly.pdbx_strand_id
1 'polypeptide(L)'
;MLGLQVLFASVKQAWNMGAVAIGATIYFGSAESTRQITEISECFQAAHELGMTTILWCYLRNREFKMDKDYHLSSDLTGQANHLGATIQADIIKQKMPVCDGGYTALYSEGSYGSYDKRMYTDLNSEHPIDLTWYQVVNQYMGRIGLINSGGSSGDNDLADAVKTAVINKKGEYPAYVL
;
A
#
# COMPACT_ATOMS: atom_id res chain seq x y z
N MET A 1 -21.26 7.14 1.88
CA MET A 1 -21.00 5.84 2.53
C MET A 1 -20.16 4.96 1.59
N LEU A 2 -18.91 5.35 1.28
CA LEU A 2 -18.05 4.71 0.25
C LEU A 2 -16.70 4.21 0.83
N GLY A 3 -16.75 3.57 2.00
CA GLY A 3 -15.54 3.10 2.70
C GLY A 3 -15.76 1.88 3.60
N LEU A 4 -16.89 1.19 3.47
CA LEU A 4 -17.20 0.06 4.33
C LEU A 4 -16.42 -1.19 3.86
N GLN A 5 -15.35 -1.51 4.59
CA GLN A 5 -14.77 -2.84 4.62
C GLN A 5 -15.24 -3.53 5.91
N VAL A 6 -15.70 -4.77 5.75
CA VAL A 6 -16.21 -5.62 6.82
C VAL A 6 -15.59 -7.01 6.70
N LEU A 7 -15.50 -7.72 7.81
CA LEU A 7 -15.07 -9.11 7.84
C LEU A 7 -16.27 -10.02 7.58
N PHE A 8 -16.16 -10.90 6.59
CA PHE A 8 -17.23 -11.85 6.23
C PHE A 8 -17.07 -13.23 6.88
N ALA A 9 -15.86 -13.55 7.34
CA ALA A 9 -15.53 -14.83 7.94
C ALA A 9 -14.44 -14.64 9.00
N SER A 10 -14.37 -15.55 9.96
CA SER A 10 -13.26 -15.60 10.92
C SER A 10 -12.02 -16.26 10.30
N VAL A 11 -10.84 -15.95 10.83
CA VAL A 11 -9.58 -16.59 10.44
C VAL A 11 -9.65 -18.11 10.59
N LYS A 12 -10.21 -18.59 11.71
CA LYS A 12 -10.38 -20.02 11.97
C LYS A 12 -11.30 -20.70 10.94
N GLN A 13 -12.32 -20.01 10.45
CA GLN A 13 -13.17 -20.54 9.39
C GLN A 13 -12.39 -20.68 8.08
N ALA A 14 -11.60 -19.68 7.69
CA ALA A 14 -10.73 -19.77 6.51
C ALA A 14 -9.72 -20.92 6.63
N TRP A 15 -9.10 -21.07 7.81
CA TRP A 15 -8.18 -22.16 8.11
C TRP A 15 -8.85 -23.54 8.02
N ASN A 16 -10.05 -23.70 8.60
CA ASN A 16 -10.82 -24.96 8.52
C ASN A 16 -11.20 -25.34 7.07
N MET A 17 -11.29 -24.35 6.17
CA MET A 17 -11.52 -24.59 4.74
C MET A 17 -10.23 -24.98 3.98
N GLY A 18 -9.08 -25.02 4.65
CA GLY A 18 -7.78 -25.33 4.06
C GLY A 18 -7.08 -24.14 3.42
N ALA A 19 -7.47 -22.89 3.74
CA ALA A 19 -6.75 -21.72 3.28
C ALA A 19 -5.32 -21.71 3.86
N VAL A 20 -4.35 -21.32 3.03
CA VAL A 20 -2.94 -21.15 3.44
C VAL A 20 -2.60 -19.70 3.81
N ALA A 21 -3.50 -18.78 3.47
CA ALA A 21 -3.34 -17.35 3.70
C ALA A 21 -4.69 -16.67 3.93
N ILE A 22 -4.67 -15.51 4.59
CA ILE A 22 -5.80 -14.58 4.62
C ILE A 22 -5.42 -13.26 3.94
N GLY A 23 -6.42 -12.63 3.33
CA GLY A 23 -6.29 -11.32 2.70
C GLY A 23 -7.24 -10.31 3.33
N ALA A 24 -6.77 -9.07 3.50
CA ALA A 24 -7.59 -7.96 3.99
C ALA A 24 -7.32 -6.68 3.22
N THR A 25 -8.25 -5.74 3.24
CA THR A 25 -8.07 -4.39 2.69
C THR A 25 -8.27 -3.37 3.79
N ILE A 26 -7.32 -2.44 3.93
CA ILE A 26 -7.50 -1.25 4.74
C ILE A 26 -7.55 -0.04 3.81
N TYR A 27 -8.53 0.82 4.05
CA TYR A 27 -8.69 2.10 3.38
C TYR A 27 -8.06 3.21 4.22
N PHE A 28 -6.74 3.39 4.07
CA PHE A 28 -5.96 4.39 4.80
C PHE A 28 -6.39 5.81 4.44
N GLY A 29 -6.50 6.68 5.45
CA GLY A 29 -7.01 8.04 5.31
C GLY A 29 -8.54 8.15 5.29
N SER A 30 -9.27 7.02 5.33
CA SER A 30 -10.73 7.04 5.51
C SER A 30 -11.10 7.20 6.99
N ALA A 31 -12.32 7.66 7.28
CA ALA A 31 -12.82 7.78 8.65
C ALA A 31 -12.83 6.44 9.42
N GLU A 32 -12.90 5.32 8.71
CA GLU A 32 -12.95 3.97 9.27
C GLU A 32 -11.56 3.34 9.46
N SER A 33 -10.48 3.99 9.00
CA SER A 33 -9.16 3.35 8.93
C SER A 33 -8.66 2.87 10.28
N THR A 34 -8.90 3.62 11.35
CA THR A 34 -8.48 3.25 12.71
C THR A 34 -9.11 1.93 13.17
N ARG A 35 -10.42 1.76 12.93
CA ARG A 35 -11.13 0.51 13.25
C ARG A 35 -10.58 -0.65 12.42
N GLN A 36 -10.41 -0.44 11.12
CA GLN A 36 -9.88 -1.46 10.20
C GLN A 36 -8.48 -1.90 10.59
N ILE A 37 -7.59 -0.97 10.97
CA ILE A 37 -6.23 -1.28 11.42
C ILE A 37 -6.27 -2.21 12.64
N THR A 38 -7.08 -1.90 13.65
CA THR A 38 -7.20 -2.74 14.84
C THR A 38 -7.74 -4.13 14.52
N GLU A 39 -8.87 -4.20 13.79
CA GLU A 39 -9.51 -5.48 13.44
C GLU A 39 -8.60 -6.38 12.60
N ILE A 40 -7.88 -5.79 11.64
CA ILE A 40 -6.97 -6.55 10.77
C ILE A 40 -5.70 -6.96 11.52
N SER A 41 -5.19 -6.13 12.44
CA SER A 41 -4.07 -6.52 13.31
C SER A 41 -4.38 -7.77 14.13
N GLU A 42 -5.59 -7.85 14.71
CA GLU A 42 -6.05 -9.03 15.45
C GLU A 42 -6.19 -10.26 14.53
N CYS A 43 -6.74 -10.06 13.33
CA CYS A 43 -6.85 -11.15 12.35
C CYS A 43 -5.49 -11.67 11.89
N PHE A 44 -4.52 -10.78 11.67
CA PHE A 44 -3.19 -11.16 11.20
C PHE A 44 -2.40 -11.89 12.28
N GLN A 45 -2.50 -11.44 13.53
CA GLN A 45 -1.97 -12.21 14.66
C GLN A 45 -2.57 -13.61 14.73
N ALA A 46 -3.90 -13.75 14.65
CA ALA A 46 -4.57 -15.05 14.69
C ALA A 46 -4.19 -15.94 13.49
N ALA A 47 -3.94 -15.36 12.32
CA ALA A 47 -3.46 -16.09 11.15
C ALA A 47 -2.05 -16.64 11.36
N HIS A 48 -1.16 -15.83 11.92
CA HIS A 48 0.20 -16.25 12.27
C HIS A 48 0.22 -17.35 13.34
N GLU A 49 -0.66 -17.28 14.34
CA GLU A 49 -0.83 -18.34 15.36
C GLU A 49 -1.25 -19.69 14.73
N LEU A 50 -1.93 -19.66 13.58
CA LEU A 50 -2.35 -20.83 12.80
C LEU A 50 -1.35 -21.20 11.69
N GLY A 51 -0.22 -20.49 11.57
CA GLY A 51 0.80 -20.72 10.55
C GLY A 51 0.39 -20.30 9.13
N MET A 52 -0.56 -19.37 9.00
CA MET A 52 -1.05 -18.86 7.71
C MET A 52 -0.32 -17.57 7.31
N THR A 53 -0.15 -17.35 6.01
CA THR A 53 0.39 -16.09 5.45
C THR A 53 -0.67 -14.97 5.47
N THR A 54 -0.24 -13.72 5.59
CA THR A 54 -1.10 -12.54 5.59
C THR A 54 -0.82 -11.62 4.41
N ILE A 55 -1.87 -11.20 3.71
CA ILE A 55 -1.77 -10.31 2.54
C ILE A 55 -2.64 -9.08 2.78
N LEU A 56 -2.03 -7.89 2.72
CA LEU A 56 -2.72 -6.64 3.01
C LEU A 56 -2.75 -5.70 1.81
N TRP A 57 -3.95 -5.31 1.40
CA TRP A 57 -4.14 -4.22 0.46
C TRP A 57 -4.15 -2.90 1.23
N CYS A 58 -3.11 -2.08 1.03
CA CYS A 58 -2.92 -0.82 1.75
C CYS A 58 -3.47 0.39 0.98
N TYR A 59 -4.73 0.37 0.54
CA TYR A 59 -5.21 1.42 -0.35
C TYR A 59 -5.53 2.74 0.36
N LEU A 60 -5.10 3.83 -0.24
CA LEU A 60 -5.52 5.17 0.18
C LEU A 60 -6.99 5.40 -0.19
N ARG A 61 -7.72 6.08 0.68
CA ARG A 61 -9.10 6.51 0.46
C ARG A 61 -9.40 7.77 1.26
N ASN A 62 -9.19 8.93 0.65
CA ASN A 62 -9.69 10.19 1.17
C ASN A 62 -10.02 11.12 -0.02
N ARG A 63 -11.21 11.74 0.01
CA ARG A 63 -11.61 12.68 -1.05
C ARG A 63 -10.65 13.86 -1.19
N GLU A 64 -10.02 14.25 -0.09
CA GLU A 64 -9.04 15.34 -0.04
C GLU A 64 -7.74 15.01 -0.79
N PHE A 65 -7.45 13.73 -1.07
CA PHE A 65 -6.25 13.35 -1.82
C PHE A 65 -6.40 13.60 -3.32
N LYS A 66 -7.57 14.00 -3.80
CA LYS A 66 -7.79 14.39 -5.20
C LYS A 66 -7.73 15.92 -5.29
N MET A 67 -6.59 16.44 -5.69
CA MET A 67 -6.32 17.88 -5.80
C MET A 67 -5.87 18.22 -7.23
N ASP A 68 -4.77 18.96 -7.40
CA ASP A 68 -4.12 19.17 -8.68
C ASP A 68 -3.62 17.85 -9.31
N LYS A 69 -3.25 16.89 -8.47
CA LYS A 69 -2.93 15.50 -8.84
C LYS A 69 -3.80 14.52 -8.06
N ASP A 70 -3.75 13.25 -8.46
CA ASP A 70 -4.35 12.16 -7.69
C ASP A 70 -3.35 11.61 -6.68
N TYR A 71 -3.31 12.20 -5.48
CA TYR A 71 -2.39 11.78 -4.41
C TYR A 71 -2.77 10.45 -3.76
N HIS A 72 -3.85 9.78 -4.19
CA HIS A 72 -4.02 8.36 -3.89
C HIS A 72 -2.91 7.48 -4.49
N LEU A 73 -2.16 8.01 -5.45
CA LEU A 73 -1.04 7.36 -6.13
C LEU A 73 0.31 8.03 -5.82
N SER A 74 0.41 8.80 -4.73
CA SER A 74 1.67 9.44 -4.36
C SER A 74 2.56 8.49 -3.57
N SER A 75 3.86 8.45 -3.87
CA SER A 75 4.81 7.55 -3.23
C SER A 75 4.92 7.78 -1.72
N ASP A 76 4.86 9.03 -1.25
CA ASP A 76 4.91 9.37 0.17
C ASP A 76 3.71 8.85 0.96
N LEU A 77 2.47 9.17 0.54
CA LEU A 77 1.26 8.75 1.26
C LEU A 77 1.05 7.24 1.19
N THR A 78 1.28 6.64 0.01
CA THR A 78 1.18 5.18 -0.15
C THR A 78 2.29 4.46 0.60
N GLY A 79 3.50 5.03 0.67
CA GLY A 79 4.60 4.55 1.50
C GLY A 79 4.22 4.48 2.98
N GLN A 80 3.58 5.53 3.52
CA GLN A 80 3.10 5.50 4.91
C GLN A 80 2.04 4.41 5.14
N ALA A 81 1.09 4.23 4.22
CA ALA A 81 0.11 3.16 4.31
C ALA A 81 0.77 1.77 4.28
N ASN A 82 1.79 1.58 3.44
CA ASN A 82 2.58 0.36 3.41
C ASN A 82 3.33 0.15 4.73
N HIS A 83 3.94 1.19 5.29
CA HIS A 83 4.63 1.10 6.58
C HIS A 83 3.69 0.63 7.70
N LEU A 84 2.52 1.24 7.81
CA LEU A 84 1.51 0.83 8.80
C LEU A 84 1.06 -0.61 8.56
N GLY A 85 0.87 -1.02 7.30
CA GLY A 85 0.57 -2.41 6.96
C GLY A 85 1.64 -3.39 7.43
N ALA A 86 2.91 -3.04 7.25
CA ALA A 86 4.04 -3.86 7.69
C ALA A 86 4.09 -3.96 9.22
N THR A 87 3.74 -2.90 9.94
CA THR A 87 3.73 -2.89 11.42
C THR A 87 2.63 -3.78 12.02
N ILE A 88 1.53 -4.03 11.30
CA ILE A 88 0.44 -4.92 11.74
C ILE A 88 0.58 -6.34 11.20
N GLN A 89 1.82 -6.76 10.95
CA GLN A 89 2.20 -8.12 10.59
C GLN A 89 1.71 -8.58 9.21
N ALA A 90 1.63 -7.70 8.22
CA ALA A 90 1.48 -8.15 6.83
C ALA A 90 2.76 -8.88 6.36
N ASP A 91 2.65 -10.06 5.76
CA ASP A 91 3.77 -10.72 5.07
C ASP A 91 3.96 -10.17 3.66
N ILE A 92 2.86 -9.83 3.00
CA ILE A 92 2.81 -9.23 1.67
C ILE A 92 1.89 -8.02 1.70
N ILE A 93 2.34 -6.91 1.13
CA ILE A 93 1.54 -5.73 0.90
C ILE A 93 1.22 -5.60 -0.59
N LYS A 94 -0.05 -5.35 -0.90
CA LYS A 94 -0.53 -4.96 -2.21
C LYS A 94 -0.81 -3.46 -2.23
N GLN A 95 -0.22 -2.76 -3.20
CA GLN A 95 -0.40 -1.32 -3.39
C GLN A 95 -0.60 -0.96 -4.87
N LYS A 96 -1.13 0.22 -5.15
CA LYS A 96 -1.11 0.80 -6.50
C LYS A 96 0.28 1.35 -6.84
N MET A 97 0.71 1.20 -8.08
CA MET A 97 1.97 1.81 -8.53
C MET A 97 1.92 3.33 -8.34
N PRO A 98 2.95 3.94 -7.74
CA PRO A 98 2.98 5.38 -7.57
C PRO A 98 3.29 6.05 -8.91
N VAL A 99 2.65 7.20 -9.16
CA VAL A 99 2.87 7.99 -10.38
C VAL A 99 3.20 9.45 -10.08
N CYS A 100 3.19 9.83 -8.81
CA CYS A 100 3.58 11.14 -8.32
C CYS A 100 4.17 11.03 -6.92
N ASP A 101 4.62 12.16 -6.38
CA ASP A 101 5.03 12.32 -4.98
C ASP A 101 4.47 13.63 -4.41
N GLY A 102 4.73 13.90 -3.13
CA GLY A 102 4.41 15.18 -2.49
C GLY A 102 2.96 15.32 -2.02
N GLY A 103 2.28 14.21 -1.76
CA GLY A 103 0.94 14.21 -1.20
C GLY A 103 0.87 14.88 0.18
N TYR A 104 1.88 14.69 1.04
CA TYR A 104 1.92 15.44 2.30
C TYR A 104 2.07 16.94 2.08
N THR A 105 2.92 17.37 1.14
CA THR A 105 3.12 18.79 0.84
C THR A 105 1.84 19.44 0.32
N ALA A 106 1.12 18.76 -0.58
CA ALA A 106 -0.14 19.23 -1.12
C ALA A 106 -1.24 19.31 -0.05
N LEU A 107 -1.36 18.31 0.82
CA LEU A 107 -2.33 18.35 1.91
C LEU A 107 -1.95 19.39 2.97
N TYR A 108 -0.66 19.70 3.13
CA TYR A 108 -0.20 20.72 4.07
C TYR A 108 -0.63 22.15 3.69
N SER A 109 -0.91 22.41 2.40
CA SER A 109 -1.39 23.73 1.97
C SER A 109 -2.85 23.98 2.33
N GLU A 110 -3.63 22.92 2.59
CA GLU A 110 -5.05 22.97 2.96
C GLU A 110 -5.27 22.78 4.48
N GLY A 111 -4.23 22.41 5.25
CA GLY A 111 -4.30 22.15 6.69
C GLY A 111 -3.08 21.37 7.19
N SER A 112 -3.04 20.89 8.43
CA SER A 112 -1.96 19.99 8.85
C SER A 112 -2.36 18.53 8.58
N TYR A 113 -1.65 17.86 7.68
CA TYR A 113 -1.82 16.43 7.41
C TYR A 113 -0.49 15.69 7.52
N GLY A 114 -0.35 14.82 8.51
CA GLY A 114 0.87 14.06 8.77
C GLY A 114 2.08 14.94 9.08
N SER A 115 3.28 14.37 8.91
CA SER A 115 4.55 15.05 9.07
C SER A 115 5.50 14.59 7.98
N TYR A 116 6.31 15.51 7.46
CA TYR A 116 7.27 15.23 6.41
C TYR A 116 8.50 16.12 6.55
N ASP A 117 9.61 15.69 5.95
CA ASP A 117 10.83 16.47 5.82
C ASP A 117 11.05 16.80 4.34
N LYS A 118 11.51 18.02 4.04
CA LYS A 118 11.73 18.45 2.65
C LYS A 118 12.72 17.55 1.90
N ARG A 119 13.66 16.94 2.62
CA ARG A 119 14.66 16.01 2.06
C ARG A 119 14.04 14.76 1.45
N MET A 120 12.82 14.38 1.85
CA MET A 120 12.07 13.30 1.19
C MET A 120 11.93 13.55 -0.31
N TYR A 121 11.76 14.82 -0.71
CA TYR A 121 11.50 15.21 -2.11
C TYR A 121 12.73 15.77 -2.83
N THR A 122 13.80 16.13 -2.11
CA THR A 122 15.01 16.70 -2.71
C THR A 122 16.19 15.73 -2.76
N ASP A 123 16.38 14.92 -1.72
CA ASP A 123 17.59 14.13 -1.52
C ASP A 123 17.32 12.62 -1.60
N LEU A 124 16.11 12.20 -1.22
CA LEU A 124 15.76 10.79 -1.01
C LEU A 124 14.84 10.20 -2.07
N ASN A 125 14.28 11.02 -2.96
CA ASN A 125 13.38 10.58 -4.02
C ASN A 125 13.51 11.50 -5.26
N SER A 126 12.97 11.05 -6.39
CA SER A 126 12.89 11.84 -7.62
C SER A 126 11.57 11.58 -8.35
N GLU A 127 11.29 12.31 -9.43
CA GLU A 127 10.12 12.05 -10.28
C GLU A 127 10.27 10.80 -11.16
N HIS A 128 11.43 10.13 -11.13
CA HIS A 128 11.65 8.93 -11.93
C HIS A 128 10.78 7.77 -11.39
N PRO A 129 10.00 7.06 -12.23
CA PRO A 129 9.05 6.04 -11.75
C PRO A 129 9.67 4.91 -10.92
N ILE A 130 10.93 4.55 -11.20
CA ILE A 130 11.66 3.55 -10.40
C ILE A 130 11.92 4.07 -8.98
N ASP A 131 12.26 5.35 -8.82
CA ASP A 131 12.56 5.95 -7.53
C ASP A 131 11.28 6.08 -6.69
N LEU A 132 10.16 6.46 -7.33
CA LEU A 132 8.84 6.48 -6.70
C LEU A 132 8.43 5.10 -6.15
N THR A 133 8.63 4.05 -6.96
CA THR A 133 8.36 2.66 -6.53
C THR A 133 9.33 2.23 -5.44
N TRP A 134 10.62 2.54 -5.57
CA TRP A 134 11.62 2.28 -4.53
C TRP A 134 11.23 2.92 -3.19
N TYR A 135 10.69 4.14 -3.24
CA TYR A 135 10.23 4.84 -2.04
C TYR A 135 9.10 4.09 -1.31
N GLN A 136 8.19 3.42 -2.03
CA GLN A 136 7.21 2.54 -1.38
C GLN A 136 7.88 1.33 -0.69
N VAL A 137 8.87 0.73 -1.33
CA VAL A 137 9.57 -0.48 -0.85
C VAL A 137 10.38 -0.20 0.41
N VAL A 138 11.06 0.96 0.50
CA VAL A 138 11.85 1.30 1.70
C VAL A 138 10.99 1.43 2.95
N ASN A 139 9.73 1.87 2.80
CA ASN A 139 8.76 1.97 3.88
C ASN A 139 8.30 0.61 4.44
N GLN A 140 8.65 -0.49 3.76
CA GLN A 140 8.39 -1.87 4.16
C GLN A 140 9.65 -2.55 4.72
N TYR A 141 10.36 -1.82 5.59
CA TYR A 141 11.64 -2.22 6.18
C TYR A 141 12.68 -2.61 5.13
N MET A 142 12.89 -1.74 4.13
CA MET A 142 13.82 -1.99 3.01
C MET A 142 13.46 -3.26 2.22
N GLY A 143 12.17 -3.51 2.00
CA GLY A 143 11.68 -4.66 1.24
C GLY A 143 11.67 -6.00 1.97
N ARG A 144 11.84 -6.02 3.31
CA ARG A 144 11.70 -7.27 4.09
C ARG A 144 10.26 -7.80 4.05
N ILE A 145 9.28 -6.91 3.98
CA ILE A 145 7.89 -7.27 3.70
C ILE A 145 7.65 -7.09 2.22
N GLY A 146 7.18 -8.14 1.55
CA GLY A 146 7.01 -8.14 0.10
C GLY A 146 6.05 -7.04 -0.36
N LEU A 147 6.37 -6.36 -1.46
CA LEU A 147 5.48 -5.43 -2.13
C LEU A 147 5.03 -6.05 -3.45
N ILE A 148 3.73 -5.98 -3.73
CA ILE A 148 3.20 -6.23 -5.06
C ILE A 148 2.50 -4.95 -5.52
N ASN A 149 3.04 -4.27 -6.52
CA ASN A 149 2.29 -3.20 -7.18
C ASN A 149 1.26 -3.76 -8.18
N SER A 150 0.19 -3.01 -8.41
CA SER A 150 -0.78 -3.29 -9.49
C SER A 150 -0.59 -2.29 -10.63
N GLY A 151 -0.59 -2.79 -11.86
CA GLY A 151 -0.53 -1.98 -13.07
C GLY A 151 -1.93 -1.53 -13.49
N GLY A 152 -2.35 -0.37 -13.00
CA GLY A 152 -3.47 0.42 -13.55
C GLY A 152 -4.82 -0.28 -13.72
N SER A 153 -5.77 0.45 -14.31
CA SER A 153 -7.04 -0.08 -14.83
C SER A 153 -6.86 -0.49 -16.28
N SER A 154 -7.59 -1.51 -16.74
CA SER A 154 -7.58 -1.93 -18.14
C SER A 154 -7.97 -0.80 -19.11
N GLY A 155 -7.26 -0.69 -20.23
CA GLY A 155 -7.46 0.29 -21.30
C GLY A 155 -6.85 -0.17 -22.64
N ASP A 156 -6.83 0.72 -23.63
CA ASP A 156 -6.48 0.37 -25.01
C ASP A 156 -5.02 -0.10 -25.21
N ASN A 157 -4.13 0.15 -24.23
CA ASN A 157 -2.70 -0.18 -24.26
C ASN A 157 -2.25 -1.15 -23.16
N ASP A 158 -3.15 -2.04 -22.72
CA ASP A 158 -2.94 -2.97 -21.60
C ASP A 158 -1.59 -3.69 -21.60
N LEU A 159 -1.14 -4.21 -22.75
CA LEU A 159 0.14 -4.91 -22.83
C LEU A 159 1.33 -3.99 -22.58
N ALA A 160 1.33 -2.79 -23.17
CA ALA A 160 2.43 -1.84 -23.03
C ALA A 160 2.52 -1.33 -21.58
N ASP A 161 1.38 -1.03 -20.97
CA ASP A 161 1.32 -0.57 -19.57
C ASP A 161 1.72 -1.68 -18.61
N ALA A 162 1.27 -2.92 -18.83
CA ALA A 162 1.68 -4.07 -18.03
C ALA A 162 3.20 -4.32 -18.13
N VAL A 163 3.79 -4.26 -19.32
CA VAL A 163 5.24 -4.40 -19.52
C VAL A 163 6.00 -3.29 -18.80
N LYS A 164 5.54 -2.04 -18.94
CA LYS A 164 6.16 -0.90 -18.25
C LYS A 164 6.12 -1.08 -16.73
N THR A 165 4.96 -1.43 -16.18
CA THR A 165 4.79 -1.72 -14.74
C THR A 165 5.72 -2.86 -14.30
N ALA A 166 5.78 -3.95 -15.05
CA ALA A 166 6.66 -5.08 -14.72
C ALA A 166 8.14 -4.68 -14.71
N VAL A 167 8.59 -3.85 -15.66
CA VAL A 167 9.96 -3.32 -15.68
C VAL A 167 10.23 -2.40 -14.49
N ILE A 168 9.31 -1.50 -14.16
CA ILE A 168 9.43 -0.60 -13.00
C ILE A 168 9.53 -1.41 -11.71
N ASN A 169 8.60 -2.36 -11.48
CA ASN A 169 8.64 -3.24 -10.31
C ASN A 169 9.95 -4.01 -10.24
N LYS A 170 10.38 -4.63 -11.34
CA LYS A 170 11.64 -5.39 -11.37
C LYS A 170 12.86 -4.55 -10.96
N LYS A 171 12.86 -3.25 -11.28
CA LYS A 171 13.98 -2.35 -11.00
C LYS A 171 13.86 -1.63 -9.66
N GLY A 172 12.65 -1.26 -9.26
CA GLY A 172 12.35 -0.52 -8.04
C GLY A 172 12.11 -1.40 -6.82
N GLU A 173 11.79 -2.69 -7.01
CA GLU A 173 11.55 -3.61 -5.89
C GLU A 173 12.82 -4.38 -5.49
N TYR A 174 13.85 -4.53 -6.34
CA TYR A 174 14.99 -5.41 -6.04
C TYR A 174 15.79 -4.97 -4.80
N PRO A 175 15.85 -5.79 -3.72
CA PRO A 175 15.79 -7.25 -3.75
C PRO A 175 14.44 -7.89 -3.37
N ALA A 176 13.38 -7.10 -3.14
CA ALA A 176 12.03 -7.60 -2.89
C ALA A 176 11.50 -8.37 -4.13
N TYR A 177 10.89 -9.52 -3.85
CA TYR A 177 10.56 -10.55 -4.82
C TYR A 177 9.50 -10.08 -5.82
N VAL A 178 9.78 -10.25 -7.11
CA VAL A 178 8.77 -10.17 -8.17
C VAL A 178 7.97 -11.47 -8.14
N LEU A 179 6.69 -11.40 -7.77
CA LEU A 179 5.69 -12.47 -7.96
C LEU A 179 4.87 -12.20 -9.22
#